data_AF-A0AAD7SZ02-F1
#
_entry.id   AF-A0AAD7SZ02-F1
#
_cell.length_a   1.000
_cell.length_b   1.000
_cell.length_c   1.000
_cell.angle_alpha   90.00
_cell.angle_beta   90.00
_cell.angle_gamma   90.00
#
_symmetry.space_group_name_H-M   'P 1'
#
loop_
_entity.id
_entity.type
_entity.pdbx_description
1 polymer ?
#
loop_
_entity_poly.entity_id
_entity_poly.type
_entity_poly.pdbx_seq_one_letter_code
_entity_poly.pdbx_strand_id
1 'polypeptide(L)'
;MVGRGYLAPDLSKVRSNCPKAMKRLMADCLKKKREERPLFPQILASIELLARSLPKIHRSASEPSLNRAGFQTEDFSLYACASPKTPIQAGGYGEFTAFK
;
A
#
# COMPACT_ATOMS: atom_id res chain seq x y z
N MET A 1 -12.33 40.61 -12.29
CA MET A 1 -12.62 40.29 -10.88
C MET A 1 -11.38 39.81 -10.11
N VAL A 2 -10.60 38.84 -10.61
CA VAL A 2 -9.37 38.35 -9.93
C VAL A 2 -8.24 39.39 -9.90
N GLY A 3 -7.94 40.05 -11.03
CA GLY A 3 -6.89 41.08 -11.09
C GLY A 3 -7.16 42.35 -10.27
N ARG A 4 -8.42 42.57 -9.87
CA ARG A 4 -8.82 43.63 -8.93
C ARG A 4 -8.84 43.16 -7.47
N GLY A 5 -8.66 41.87 -7.23
CA GLY A 5 -8.64 41.26 -5.91
C GLY A 5 -10.01 40.96 -5.30
N TYR A 6 -11.11 41.05 -6.06
CA TYR A 6 -12.45 40.75 -5.54
C TYR A 6 -12.72 39.25 -5.40
N LEU A 7 -12.04 38.43 -6.20
CA LEU A 7 -12.15 36.97 -6.14
C LEU A 7 -10.83 36.34 -5.72
N ALA A 8 -10.95 35.31 -4.88
CA ALA A 8 -9.87 34.41 -4.49
C ALA A 8 -10.42 32.98 -4.41
N PRO A 9 -9.57 31.95 -4.60
CA PRO A 9 -9.99 30.57 -4.41
C PRO A 9 -10.52 30.33 -2.99
N ASP A 10 -11.64 29.62 -2.87
CA ASP A 10 -12.24 29.27 -1.58
C ASP A 10 -11.54 28.06 -0.95
N LEU A 11 -10.67 28.32 0.03
CA LEU A 11 -9.94 27.28 0.76
C LEU A 11 -10.82 26.51 1.76
N SER A 12 -12.08 26.90 1.97
CA SER A 12 -13.02 26.13 2.81
C SER A 12 -13.44 24.81 2.15
N LYS A 13 -13.36 24.73 0.81
CA LYS A 13 -13.74 23.55 0.02
C LYS A 13 -12.66 22.46 -0.07
N VAL A 14 -11.51 22.68 0.55
CA VAL A 14 -10.45 21.66 0.64
C VAL A 14 -10.96 20.47 1.46
N ARG A 15 -10.65 19.24 1.01
CA ARG A 15 -11.02 18.02 1.74
C ARG A 15 -10.53 18.07 3.20
N SER A 16 -11.32 17.49 4.10
CA SER A 16 -11.05 17.45 5.55
C SER A 16 -9.74 16.74 5.92
N ASN A 17 -9.29 15.79 5.08
CA ASN A 17 -8.06 15.04 5.30
C ASN A 17 -6.80 15.72 4.73
N CYS A 18 -6.90 16.94 4.20
CA CYS A 18 -5.74 17.69 3.73
C CYS A 18 -4.89 18.17 4.92
N PRO A 19 -3.58 17.87 4.97
CA PRO A 19 -2.71 18.36 6.04
C PRO A 19 -2.75 19.88 6.15
N LYS A 20 -2.82 20.41 7.38
CA LYS A 20 -2.84 21.86 7.64
C LYS A 20 -1.68 22.60 6.96
N ALA A 21 -0.49 21.99 6.98
CA ALA A 21 0.70 22.54 6.35
C ALA A 21 0.61 22.55 4.81
N MET A 22 -0.06 21.57 4.18
CA MET A 22 -0.33 21.59 2.74
C MET A 22 -1.34 22.69 2.38
N LYS A 23 -2.41 22.84 3.17
CA LYS A 23 -3.39 23.93 3.00
C LYS A 23 -2.74 25.31 3.16
N ARG A 24 -1.81 25.46 4.11
CA ARG A 24 -1.01 26.69 4.31
C ARG A 24 -0.11 26.97 3.11
N LEU A 25 0.66 26.00 2.64
CA LEU A 25 1.53 26.14 1.46
C LEU A 25 0.74 26.60 0.24
N MET A 26 -0.44 26.03 0.00
CA MET A 26 -1.33 26.46 -1.08
C MET A 26 -1.77 27.93 -0.90
N ALA A 27 -2.11 28.36 0.31
CA ALA A 27 -2.48 29.75 0.58
C ALA A 27 -1.31 30.73 0.31
N ASP A 28 -0.08 30.33 0.63
CA ASP A 28 1.12 31.12 0.38
C ASP A 28 1.42 31.24 -1.13
N CYS A 29 1.23 30.17 -1.89
CA CYS A 29 1.34 30.19 -3.36
C CYS A 29 0.27 31.08 -4.04
N LEU A 30 -0.88 31.26 -3.40
CA LEU A 30 -2.02 32.02 -3.93
C LEU A 30 -2.04 33.49 -3.48
N LYS A 31 -0.98 33.99 -2.82
CA LYS A 31 -0.89 35.40 -2.41
C LYS A 31 -1.04 36.34 -3.61
N LYS A 32 -1.78 37.43 -3.40
CA LYS A 32 -2.06 38.42 -4.45
C LYS A 32 -0.80 39.15 -4.89
N LYS A 33 0.01 39.60 -3.92
CA LYS A 33 1.34 40.13 -4.22
C LYS A 33 2.27 38.98 -4.57
N ARG A 34 2.98 39.11 -5.69
CA ARG A 34 3.86 38.06 -6.21
C ARG A 34 5.06 37.82 -5.28
N GLU A 35 5.48 38.88 -4.61
CA GLU A 35 6.66 38.99 -3.76
C GLU A 35 6.42 38.30 -2.41
N GLU A 36 5.16 38.04 -2.07
CA GLU A 36 4.75 37.25 -0.91
C GLU A 36 4.70 35.74 -1.22
N ARG A 37 4.86 35.33 -2.48
CA ARG A 37 4.80 33.90 -2.87
C ARG A 37 6.17 33.24 -2.67
N PRO A 38 6.20 32.00 -2.18
CA PRO A 38 7.45 31.26 -2.03
C PRO A 38 8.07 30.94 -3.40
N LEU A 39 9.40 30.82 -3.41
CA LEU A 39 10.13 30.35 -4.58
C LEU A 39 9.98 28.83 -4.72
N PHE A 40 10.11 28.30 -5.95
CA PHE A 40 10.02 26.85 -6.21
C PHE A 40 10.92 25.98 -5.32
N PRO A 41 12.17 26.35 -5.00
CA PRO A 41 12.99 25.57 -4.06
C PRO A 41 12.36 25.44 -2.66
N GLN A 42 11.71 26.50 -2.16
CA GLN A 42 11.03 26.48 -0.86
C GLN A 42 9.74 25.65 -0.91
N ILE A 43 9.02 25.72 -2.03
CA ILE A 43 7.83 24.90 -2.30
C ILE A 43 8.21 23.42 -2.31
N LEU A 44 9.26 23.04 -3.05
CA LEU A 44 9.75 21.67 -3.14
C LEU A 44 10.14 21.14 -1.75
N ALA A 45 10.95 21.88 -1.01
CA ALA A 45 11.37 21.48 0.34
C ALA A 45 10.15 21.26 1.27
N SER A 46 9.14 22.12 1.17
CA SER A 46 7.91 22.00 1.96
C SER A 46 7.10 20.75 1.56
N ILE A 47 6.99 20.47 0.26
CA ILE A 47 6.27 19.29 -0.25
C ILE A 47 7.00 17.99 0.13
N GLU A 48 8.32 17.93 0.01
CA GLU A 48 9.09 16.75 0.40
C GLU A 48 8.95 16.44 1.89
N LEU A 49 9.01 17.46 2.74
CA LEU A 49 8.79 17.31 4.17
C LEU A 49 7.39 16.76 4.47
N LEU A 50 6.37 17.26 3.76
CA LEU A 50 5.00 16.76 3.87
C LEU A 50 4.89 15.31 3.40
N ALA A 51 5.51 14.95 2.28
CA ALA A 51 5.50 13.59 1.75
C ALA A 51 6.18 12.59 2.70
N ARG A 52 7.24 12.99 3.40
CA ARG A 52 7.92 12.14 4.39
C ARG A 52 7.12 11.94 5.68
N SER A 53 6.33 12.94 6.09
CA SER A 53 5.52 12.89 7.31
C SER A 53 4.15 12.25 7.11
N LEU A 54 3.66 12.18 5.87
CA LEU A 54 2.43 11.46 5.54
C LEU A 54 2.65 9.95 5.66
N PRO A 55 1.72 9.21 6.27
CA PRO A 55 1.76 7.75 6.27
C PRO A 55 1.85 7.26 4.82
N LYS A 56 2.91 6.52 4.49
CA LYS A 56 3.01 5.81 3.23
C LYS A 56 1.97 4.69 3.26
N ILE A 57 0.78 4.96 2.73
CA ILE A 57 -0.26 3.94 2.62
C ILE A 57 0.24 2.89 1.63
N HIS A 58 0.79 1.78 2.14
CA HIS A 58 0.91 0.56 1.36
C HIS A 58 -0.52 0.03 1.21
N ARG A 59 -1.14 0.23 0.03
CA ARG A 59 -2.58 -0.02 -0.19
C ARG A 59 -3.04 -1.47 0.07
N SER A 60 -2.11 -2.36 0.36
CA SER A 60 -2.31 -3.61 1.07
C SER A 60 -0.90 -4.14 1.33
N ALA A 61 -0.40 -4.03 2.55
CA ALA A 61 0.62 -4.98 2.99
C ALA A 61 -0.15 -6.22 3.43
N SER A 62 -0.51 -7.09 2.47
CA SER A 62 -0.61 -8.51 2.82
C SER A 62 0.65 -8.85 3.59
N GLU A 63 0.54 -9.62 4.68
CA GLU A 63 1.65 -9.90 5.59
C GLU A 63 2.95 -10.06 4.81
N PRO A 64 4.00 -9.25 5.09
CA PRO A 64 5.29 -9.48 4.46
C PRO A 64 5.66 -10.91 4.84
N SER A 65 5.80 -11.82 3.87
CA SER A 65 5.93 -13.26 4.11
C SER A 65 7.07 -13.50 5.10
N LEU A 66 6.74 -13.62 6.37
CA LEU A 66 7.68 -13.74 7.47
C LEU A 66 7.76 -15.22 7.75
N ASN A 67 8.92 -15.80 7.43
CA ASN A 67 9.30 -17.20 7.63
C ASN A 67 8.76 -18.23 6.62
N ARG A 68 9.50 -18.46 5.52
CA ARG A 68 9.80 -19.84 5.12
C ARG A 68 11.08 -20.27 5.85
N ALA A 69 10.98 -20.41 7.17
CA ALA A 69 11.98 -21.09 7.98
C ALA A 69 11.27 -22.28 8.64
N GLY A 70 11.60 -23.49 8.18
CA GLY A 70 11.09 -24.74 8.70
C GLY A 70 9.92 -25.31 7.90
N PHE A 71 10.22 -26.13 6.89
CA PHE A 71 9.33 -27.22 6.55
C PHE A 71 9.17 -28.09 7.81
N GLN A 72 8.09 -27.90 8.57
CA GLN A 72 7.61 -28.94 9.48
C GLN A 72 6.96 -29.98 8.58
N THR A 73 7.68 -31.08 8.36
CA THR A 73 7.26 -32.25 7.57
C THR A 73 5.98 -32.91 8.10
N GLU A 74 5.50 -32.55 9.29
CA GLU A 74 4.48 -33.31 10.00
C GLU A 74 3.02 -32.99 9.59
N ASP A 75 2.76 -31.88 8.87
CA ASP A 75 1.40 -31.53 8.42
C ASP A 75 1.13 -31.89 6.94
N PHE A 76 2.12 -32.42 6.21
CA PHE A 76 1.92 -32.85 4.82
C PHE A 76 1.21 -34.21 4.71
N SER A 77 1.06 -34.93 5.82
CA SER A 77 0.35 -36.22 5.85
C SER A 77 -1.16 -36.12 6.09
N LEU A 78 -1.69 -34.93 6.43
CA LEU A 78 -3.11 -34.74 6.76
C LEU A 78 -3.99 -34.30 5.59
N TYR A 79 -3.40 -33.92 4.45
CA TYR A 79 -4.14 -33.67 3.21
C TYR A 79 -3.53 -34.49 2.06
N ALA A 80 -3.83 -35.79 2.07
CA ALA A 80 -3.71 -36.61 0.87
C ALA A 80 -4.76 -36.16 -0.17
N CYS A 81 -4.54 -35.01 -0.80
CA CYS A 81 -5.18 -34.65 -2.05
C CYS A 81 -4.53 -35.49 -3.15
N ALA A 82 -4.97 -36.74 -3.29
CA ALA A 82 -4.63 -37.54 -4.46
C ALA A 82 -5.22 -36.85 -5.69
N SER A 83 -4.39 -36.06 -6.38
CA SER A 83 -4.73 -35.53 -7.69
C SER A 83 -4.97 -36.72 -8.63
N PRO A 84 -6.06 -36.77 -9.43
CA PRO A 84 -6.52 -38.00 -10.10
C PRO A 84 -5.60 -38.57 -11.21
N LYS A 85 -4.34 -38.12 -11.31
CA LYS A 85 -3.47 -38.37 -12.48
C LYS A 85 -2.00 -38.67 -12.21
N THR A 86 -1.62 -39.15 -11.02
CA THR A 86 -0.27 -39.71 -10.82
C THR A 86 -0.30 -41.24 -10.95
N PRO A 87 0.48 -41.85 -11.86
CA PRO A 87 0.59 -43.30 -11.98
C PRO A 87 1.26 -43.86 -10.71
N ILE A 88 0.58 -44.78 -10.02
CA ILE A 88 1.16 -45.51 -8.89
C ILE A 88 2.08 -46.58 -9.46
N GLN A 89 3.39 -46.34 -9.42
CA GLN A 89 4.37 -47.41 -9.61
C GLN A 89 4.36 -48.32 -8.39
N ALA A 90 4.23 -49.61 -8.69
CA ALA A 90 4.20 -50.73 -7.77
C ALA A 90 5.39 -50.72 -6.81
N GLY A 91 5.07 -50.79 -5.51
CA GLY A 91 6.02 -51.07 -4.44
C GLY A 91 5.24 -51.80 -3.34
N GLY A 92 5.04 -53.10 -3.54
CA GLY A 92 4.18 -53.93 -2.72
C GLY A 92 4.75 -54.19 -1.33
N TYR A 93 3.88 -54.11 -0.34
CA TYR A 93 3.93 -54.91 0.89
C TYR A 93 2.48 -55.10 1.39
N GLY A 94 2.07 -56.35 1.57
CA GLY A 94 0.84 -56.71 2.28
C GLY A 94 -0.08 -57.64 1.49
N GLU A 95 0.22 -58.94 1.51
CA GLU A 95 -0.77 -59.99 1.26
C GLU A 95 -1.98 -59.82 2.20
N PHE A 96 -3.19 -59.91 1.65
CA PHE A 96 -4.32 -60.48 2.37
C PHE A 96 -5.19 -61.28 1.40
N THR A 97 -5.31 -62.56 1.70
CA THR A 97 -6.06 -63.60 0.99
C THR A 97 -7.58 -63.39 1.09
N ALA A 98 -8.35 -63.81 0.06
CA ALA A 98 -9.45 -64.80 0.19
C ALA A 98 -10.43 -64.82 -1.02
N PHE A 99 -10.88 -66.06 -1.34
CA PHE A 99 -11.95 -66.50 -2.25
C PHE A 99 -11.69 -66.34 -3.77
N LYS A 100 -11.66 -67.40 -4.59
CA LYS A 100 -12.56 -68.56 -4.71
C LYS A 100 -11.83 -69.83 -5.15
#